data_AF-A0A821UGH3-F1
#
_entry.id   AF-A0A821UGH3-F1
#
_cell.length_a   1.000
_cell.length_b   1.000
_cell.length_c   1.000
_cell.angle_alpha   90.00
_cell.angle_beta   90.00
_cell.angle_gamma   90.00
#
_symmetry.space_group_name_H-M   'P 1'
#
loop_
_entity.id
_entity.type
_entity.pdbx_description
1 polymer ?
#
loop_
_entity_poly.entity_id
_entity_poly.type
_entity_poly.pdbx_seq_one_letter_code
_entity_poly.pdbx_strand_id
1 'polypeptide(L)' 'MPKIPTITFTPPPPSSSSSIQSIWKCPSCTKEHPAHTASCSLCHGINP' A
#
# COMPACT_ATOMS: atom_id res chain seq x y z
N MET A 1 -14.36 -20.96 -42.55
CA MET A 1 -14.46 -20.67 -41.11
C MET A 1 -13.06 -20.57 -40.53
N PRO A 2 -12.51 -19.38 -40.28
CA PRO A 2 -11.19 -19.27 -39.67
C PRO A 2 -11.26 -19.54 -38.17
N LYS A 3 -10.45 -20.50 -37.70
CA LYS A 3 -10.36 -20.91 -36.29
C LYS A 3 -9.38 -19.99 -35.56
N ILE A 4 -9.92 -19.04 -34.83
CA ILE A 4 -9.14 -18.09 -34.01
C ILE A 4 -8.48 -18.85 -32.85
N PRO A 5 -7.17 -18.75 -32.64
CA PRO A 5 -6.54 -19.32 -31.45
C PRO A 5 -6.99 -18.49 -30.24
N THR A 6 -7.69 -19.14 -29.31
CA THR A 6 -8.07 -18.54 -28.03
C THR A 6 -6.82 -18.45 -27.16
N ILE A 7 -6.24 -17.24 -27.10
CA ILE A 7 -5.15 -16.95 -26.17
C ILE A 7 -5.78 -16.76 -24.79
N THR A 8 -5.70 -17.80 -23.96
CA THR A 8 -6.11 -17.72 -22.55
C THR A 8 -5.12 -16.80 -21.82
N PHE A 9 -5.56 -15.57 -21.55
CA PHE A 9 -4.84 -14.64 -20.70
C PHE A 9 -5.03 -15.09 -19.25
N THR A 10 -4.13 -15.93 -18.75
CA THR A 10 -4.06 -16.21 -17.31
C THR A 10 -3.47 -14.97 -16.64
N PRO A 11 -4.21 -14.26 -15.76
CA PRO A 11 -3.61 -13.17 -15.00
C PRO A 11 -2.45 -13.75 -14.16
N PRO A 12 -1.33 -13.02 -14.00
CA PRO A 12 -0.30 -13.45 -13.07
C PRO A 12 -0.94 -13.65 -11.67
N PRO A 13 -0.38 -14.54 -10.83
CA PRO A 13 -0.80 -14.59 -9.43
C PRO A 13 -0.74 -13.17 -8.88
N PRO A 14 -1.68 -12.76 -8.00
CA PRO A 14 -1.56 -11.46 -7.36
C PRO A 14 -0.17 -11.46 -6.76
N SER A 15 0.70 -10.61 -7.30
CA SER A 15 2.04 -10.48 -6.76
C SER A 15 1.80 -10.27 -5.28
N SER A 16 2.38 -11.14 -4.44
CA SER A 16 2.59 -10.85 -3.04
C SER A 16 3.51 -9.63 -3.00
N SER A 17 2.98 -8.49 -3.41
CA SER A 17 3.31 -7.20 -2.88
C SER A 17 2.88 -7.34 -1.44
N SER A 18 3.78 -7.93 -0.66
CA SER A 18 3.93 -7.61 0.74
C SER A 18 4.11 -6.10 0.73
N SER A 19 2.97 -5.40 0.66
CA SER A 19 2.86 -3.98 0.81
C SER A 19 3.18 -3.83 2.27
N ILE A 20 4.48 -3.80 2.57
CA ILE A 20 5.02 -3.29 3.80
C ILE A 20 4.50 -1.85 3.77
N GLN A 21 3.27 -1.68 4.29
CA GLN A 21 2.68 -0.38 4.44
C GLN A 21 3.55 0.26 5.49
N SER A 22 4.59 0.97 5.03
CA SER A 22 5.50 1.68 5.89
C SER A 22 4.64 2.51 6.82
N ILE A 23 4.80 2.31 8.12
CA ILE A 23 4.07 3.00 9.18
C ILE A 23 5.11 3.81 9.94
N TRP A 24 4.77 5.05 10.25
CA TRP A 24 5.57 5.91 11.12
C TRP A 24 4.85 6.06 12.46
N LYS A 25 5.64 6.20 13.52
CA LYS A 25 5.13 6.35 14.87
C LYS A 25 5.35 7.78 15.32
N CYS A 26 4.28 8.47 15.70
CA CYS A 26 4.34 9.86 16.09
C CYS A 26 5.24 10.02 17.33
N PRO A 27 6.29 10.85 17.29
CA PRO A 27 7.21 11.01 18.41
C PRO A 27 6.56 11.73 19.61
N SER A 28 5.45 12.47 19.38
CA SER A 28 4.78 13.24 20.43
C SER A 28 3.74 12.41 21.20
N CYS A 29 2.90 11.64 20.51
CA CYS A 29 1.81 10.87 21.14
C CYS A 29 1.90 9.35 20.94
N THR A 30 2.94 8.85 20.27
CA THR A 30 3.24 7.43 20.03
C THR A 30 2.24 6.66 19.16
N LYS A 31 1.24 7.35 18.58
CA LYS A 31 0.31 6.73 17.61
C LYS A 31 1.00 6.35 16.32
N GLU A 32 0.59 5.22 15.78
CA GLU A 32 1.02 4.72 14.48
C GLU A 32 0.14 5.31 13.38
N HIS A 33 0.80 5.70 12.29
CA HIS A 33 0.16 6.30 11.13
C HIS A 33 0.77 5.74 9.85
N PRO A 34 0.01 5.71 8.74
CA PRO A 34 0.55 5.32 7.44
C PRO A 34 1.66 6.28 6.99
N ALA A 35 2.72 5.80 6.36
CA ALA A 35 3.84 6.63 5.86
C ALA A 35 3.43 7.73 4.87
N HIS A 36 2.28 7.58 4.19
CA HIS A 36 1.76 8.61 3.30
C HIS A 36 1.11 9.79 4.03
N THR A 37 0.93 9.72 5.35
CA THR A 37 0.36 10.82 6.15
C THR A 37 1.47 11.77 6.61
N ALA A 38 1.27 13.06 6.37
CA ALA A 38 2.24 14.11 6.72
C ALA A 38 2.19 14.51 8.21
N SER A 39 1.05 14.29 8.87
CA SER A 39 0.81 14.73 10.25
C SER A 39 -0.04 13.75 11.04
N CYS A 40 0.19 13.70 12.35
CA CYS A 40 -0.58 12.92 13.30
C CYS A 40 -2.01 13.47 13.42
N SER A 41 -3.01 12.59 13.29
CA SER A 41 -4.43 12.97 13.43
C SER A 41 -4.88 13.27 14.86
N LEU A 42 -4.08 12.94 15.88
CA LEU A 42 -4.40 13.22 17.28
C LEU A 42 -3.81 14.54 17.79
N CYS A 43 -2.50 14.73 17.55
CA CYS A 43 -1.77 15.86 18.12
C CYS A 43 -1.23 16.83 17.07
N HIS A 44 -1.54 16.61 15.79
CA HIS A 44 -1.05 17.39 14.65
C HIS A 44 0.49 17.46 14.54
N GLY A 45 1.20 16.55 15.19
CA GLY A 45 2.65 16.43 15.08
C GLY A 45 3.10 16.00 13.69
N ILE A 46 4.19 16.56 13.18
CA ILE A 46 4.69 16.30 11.82
C ILE A 46 5.42 14.95 11.76
N ASN A 47 5.26 14.24 10.65
CA ASN A 47 6.06 13.05 10.35
C ASN A 47 7.53 13.46 10.18
N PRO A 48 8.48 12.94 10.99
CA PRO A 48 9.89 13.30 10.91
C PRO A 48 10.54 12.94 9.57
#